data_AF-A0A100HK53-F1
#
_entry.id   AF-A0A100HK53-F1
#
_cell.length_a   1.000
_cell.length_b   1.000
_cell.length_c   1.000
_cell.angle_alpha   90.00
_cell.angle_beta   90.00
_cell.angle_gamma   90.00
#
_symmetry.space_group_name_H-M   'P 1'
#
loop_
_entity.id
_entity.type
_entity.pdbx_description
1 polymer ?
#
loop_
_entity_poly.entity_id
_entity_poly.type
_entity_poly.pdbx_seq_one_letter_code
_entity_poly.pdbx_strand_id
1 'polypeptide(L)'
;MLVPPVSVEVRNEAGQVLPDAAFPLALPPGRQGTRQVTVHQERTGRYTVTVNRPWYRPVTVRGVVVRENRCGPVAPTPLVIRLQPTTNAPVVRGFGILGSELHTAVWPYQQRLGSFVDAPGVSPAVTWTSSRPDVASIDQGGLLEAKCRKVAGWTVITARLKADPSIMASVRFGAGGARTDCSRAQPDQKAGPGHRD
;
A
#
# COMPACT_ATOMS: atom_id res chain seq x y z
N MET A 1 -15.46 6.63 -19.91
CA MET A 1 -14.67 6.71 -18.66
C MET A 1 -15.48 7.53 -17.66
N LEU A 2 -15.92 6.95 -16.54
CA LEU A 2 -16.66 7.70 -15.52
C LEU A 2 -15.68 8.66 -14.81
N VAL A 3 -15.90 9.97 -14.95
CA VAL A 3 -15.16 10.97 -14.19
C VAL A 3 -15.73 11.01 -12.76
N PRO A 4 -14.91 10.86 -11.71
CA PRO A 4 -15.43 10.96 -10.35
C PRO A 4 -15.90 12.40 -10.07
N PRO A 5 -17.00 12.59 -9.34
CA PRO A 5 -17.56 13.92 -9.08
C PRO A 5 -16.66 14.78 -8.18
N VAL A 6 -15.96 14.15 -7.23
CA VAL A 6 -15.09 14.81 -6.27
C VAL A 6 -13.75 14.08 -6.22
N SER A 7 -12.65 14.83 -6.20
CA SER A 7 -11.32 14.33 -5.88
C SER A 7 -10.99 14.76 -4.45
N VAL A 8 -10.90 13.79 -3.53
CA VAL A 8 -10.73 14.07 -2.10
C VAL A 8 -9.28 13.79 -1.71
N GLU A 9 -8.62 14.79 -1.14
CA GLU A 9 -7.30 14.64 -0.54
C GLU A 9 -7.42 14.74 0.98
N VAL A 10 -7.13 13.65 1.68
CA VAL A 10 -7.19 13.60 3.14
C VAL A 10 -5.80 13.88 3.71
N ARG A 11 -5.70 14.74 4.71
CA ARG A 11 -4.44 15.07 5.39
C ARG A 11 -4.58 14.91 6.90
N ASN A 12 -3.51 14.50 7.58
CA ASN A 12 -3.43 14.59 9.04
C ASN A 12 -3.13 16.03 9.52
N GLU A 13 -3.01 16.22 10.83
CA GLU A 13 -2.75 17.53 11.45
C GLU A 13 -1.40 18.13 11.05
N ALA A 14 -0.42 17.30 10.70
CA ALA A 14 0.88 17.73 10.20
C ALA A 14 0.89 18.04 8.69
N GLY A 15 -0.27 17.90 8.02
CA GLY A 15 -0.40 18.16 6.59
C GLY A 15 0.09 17.03 5.68
N GLN A 16 0.48 15.87 6.24
CA GLN A 16 0.83 14.69 5.48
C GLN A 16 -0.43 14.15 4.77
N VAL A 17 -0.31 13.88 3.48
CA VAL A 17 -1.39 13.24 2.70
C VAL A 17 -1.53 11.79 3.14
N LEU A 18 -2.76 11.41 3.48
CA LEU A 18 -3.11 10.09 3.91
C LEU A 18 -3.65 9.28 2.73
N PRO A 19 -3.21 8.02 2.55
CA PRO A 19 -3.73 7.14 1.51
C PRO A 19 -5.21 6.83 1.75
N ASP A 20 -5.97 6.70 0.67
CA ASP A 20 -7.41 6.37 0.69
C ASP A 20 -7.68 5.01 1.37
N ALA A 21 -6.77 4.07 1.17
CA ALA A 21 -6.76 2.82 1.91
C ALA A 21 -6.31 3.09 3.35
N ALA A 22 -7.13 2.65 4.31
CA ALA A 22 -6.66 2.44 5.66
C ALA A 22 -5.49 1.46 5.62
N PHE A 23 -4.36 1.78 6.25
CA PHE A 23 -3.35 0.80 6.62
C PHE A 23 -3.53 0.48 8.10
N PRO A 24 -4.50 -0.37 8.46
CA PRO A 24 -4.76 -0.67 9.85
C PRO A 24 -3.56 -1.39 10.45
N LEU A 25 -3.07 -0.83 11.55
CA LEU A 25 -2.29 -1.58 12.54
C LEU A 25 -3.23 -2.62 13.13
N ALA A 26 -3.11 -3.88 12.70
CA ALA A 26 -3.81 -5.04 13.23
C ALA A 26 -5.28 -4.78 13.65
N LEU A 27 -6.20 -4.69 12.67
CA LEU A 27 -7.62 -4.80 13.01
C LEU A 27 -7.98 -6.27 13.28
N PRO A 28 -8.84 -6.57 14.28
CA PRO A 28 -9.50 -7.86 14.38
C PRO A 28 -10.21 -8.21 13.05
N PRO A 29 -10.33 -9.48 12.67
CA PRO A 29 -11.09 -9.87 11.49
C PRO A 29 -12.53 -9.35 11.62
N GLY A 30 -12.95 -8.48 10.69
CA GLY A 30 -14.28 -7.85 10.68
C GLY A 30 -14.32 -6.33 10.47
N ARG A 31 -13.18 -5.61 10.54
CA ARG A 31 -13.11 -4.16 10.22
C ARG A 31 -12.27 -3.82 8.99
N GLN A 32 -11.82 -4.83 8.24
CA GLN A 32 -11.18 -4.64 6.94
C GLN A 32 -12.29 -4.39 5.91
N GLY A 33 -12.57 -3.12 5.57
CA GLY A 33 -13.44 -2.84 4.43
C GLY A 33 -14.26 -1.55 4.46
N THR A 34 -14.26 -0.75 5.52
CA THR A 34 -14.99 0.53 5.48
C THR A 34 -14.20 1.51 4.62
N ARG A 35 -14.72 1.82 3.42
CA ARG A 35 -14.28 2.99 2.63
C ARG A 35 -14.17 4.18 3.58
N GLN A 36 -12.95 4.69 3.79
CA GLN A 36 -12.74 5.79 4.72
C GLN A 36 -13.36 7.08 4.19
N VAL A 37 -13.45 7.22 2.88
CA VAL A 37 -14.08 8.34 2.19
C VAL A 37 -15.35 7.82 1.50
N THR A 38 -16.48 8.40 1.83
CA THR A 38 -17.76 8.14 1.17
C THR A 38 -18.27 9.42 0.53
N VAL A 39 -18.58 9.36 -0.76
CA VAL A 39 -19.18 10.46 -1.52
C VAL A 39 -20.61 10.08 -1.83
N HIS A 40 -21.57 10.87 -1.37
CA HIS A 40 -22.99 10.67 -1.57
C HIS A 40 -23.57 11.87 -2.32
N GLN A 41 -24.30 11.62 -3.41
CA GLN A 41 -24.99 12.68 -4.14
C GLN A 41 -26.28 13.03 -3.41
N GLU A 42 -26.42 14.29 -2.99
CA GLU A 42 -27.64 14.81 -2.35
C GLU A 42 -28.71 15.11 -3.41
N ARG A 43 -28.28 15.75 -4.50
CA ARG A 43 -29.05 16.10 -5.70
C ARG A 43 -28.08 16.41 -6.84
N THR A 44 -28.58 16.59 -8.06
CA THR A 44 -27.77 16.96 -9.23
C THR A 44 -26.81 18.10 -8.92
N GLY A 45 -25.52 17.90 -9.20
CA GLY A 45 -24.44 18.86 -8.93
C GLY A 45 -24.08 19.11 -7.46
N ARG A 46 -24.66 18.39 -6.48
CA ARG A 46 -24.35 18.55 -5.05
C ARG A 46 -24.08 17.23 -4.33
N TYR A 47 -22.98 17.20 -3.60
CA TYR A 47 -22.47 16.01 -2.94
C TYR A 47 -22.14 16.26 -1.47
N THR A 48 -22.40 15.27 -0.63
CA THR A 48 -21.84 15.14 0.72
C THR A 48 -20.62 14.22 0.66
N VAL A 49 -19.51 14.65 1.25
CA VAL A 49 -18.32 13.84 1.47
C VAL A 49 -18.18 13.57 2.96
N THR A 50 -18.07 12.30 3.35
CA THR A 50 -17.77 11.92 4.73
C THR A 50 -16.45 11.17 4.78
N VAL A 51 -15.58 11.56 5.72
CA VAL A 51 -14.33 10.89 6.03
C VAL A 51 -14.41 10.31 7.43
N ASN A 52 -14.29 8.98 7.54
CA ASN A 52 -14.25 8.26 8.79
C ASN A 52 -12.99 7.39 8.84
N ARG A 53 -12.00 7.82 9.61
CA ARG A 53 -10.70 7.19 9.73
C ARG A 53 -10.39 6.90 11.21
N PRO A 54 -9.88 5.71 11.56
CA PRO A 54 -9.46 5.41 12.92
C PRO A 54 -8.53 6.49 13.49
N TRP A 55 -8.68 6.80 14.78
CA TRP A 55 -7.88 7.78 15.53
C TRP A 55 -8.12 9.25 15.17
N TYR A 56 -9.02 9.53 14.24
CA TYR A 56 -9.43 10.89 13.87
C TYR A 56 -10.91 11.13 14.15
N ARG A 57 -11.25 12.39 14.38
CA ARG A 57 -12.65 12.84 14.42
C ARG A 57 -13.27 12.68 13.03
N PRO A 58 -14.46 12.08 12.89
CA PRO A 58 -15.15 12.03 11.60
C PRO A 58 -15.40 13.42 11.05
N VAL A 59 -15.26 13.60 9.73
CA VAL A 59 -15.50 14.87 9.06
C VAL A 59 -16.57 14.67 7.99
N THR A 60 -17.59 15.53 7.98
CA THR A 60 -18.63 15.56 6.94
C THR A 60 -18.66 16.94 6.29
N VAL A 61 -18.41 17.00 4.99
CA VAL A 61 -18.51 18.20 4.16
C VAL A 61 -19.76 18.07 3.30
N ARG A 62 -20.76 18.91 3.53
CA ARG A 62 -22.03 18.90 2.78
C ARG A 62 -22.04 19.94 1.67
N GLY A 63 -22.87 19.72 0.66
CA GLY A 63 -23.12 20.71 -0.39
C GLY A 63 -21.93 21.02 -1.30
N VAL A 64 -21.00 20.07 -1.48
CA VAL A 64 -19.89 20.18 -2.43
C VAL A 64 -20.45 20.31 -3.83
N VAL A 65 -20.15 21.43 -4.50
CA VAL A 65 -20.67 21.74 -5.83
C VAL A 65 -19.78 21.10 -6.89
N VAL A 66 -20.41 20.37 -7.82
CA VAL A 66 -19.75 19.70 -8.94
C VAL A 66 -20.34 20.22 -10.24
N ARG A 67 -19.46 20.54 -11.19
CA ARG A 67 -19.86 20.94 -12.53
C ARG A 67 -20.24 19.70 -13.33
N GLU A 68 -21.50 19.62 -13.73
CA GLU A 68 -22.06 18.49 -14.48
C GLU A 68 -22.59 18.95 -15.84
N ASN A 69 -22.50 18.07 -16.84
CA ASN A 69 -23.20 18.20 -18.13
C ASN A 69 -24.15 17.01 -18.34
N ARG A 70 -24.73 16.87 -19.53
CA ARG A 70 -25.67 15.77 -19.85
C ARG A 70 -25.08 14.36 -19.68
N CYS A 71 -23.77 14.24 -19.59
CA CYS A 71 -23.04 12.99 -19.44
C CYS A 71 -22.49 12.77 -18.02
N GLY A 72 -22.78 13.68 -17.07
CA GLY A 72 -22.29 13.62 -15.69
C GLY A 72 -21.21 14.66 -15.36
N PRO A 73 -20.38 14.43 -14.33
CA PRO A 73 -19.30 15.35 -13.95
C PRO A 73 -18.35 15.65 -15.10
N VAL A 74 -18.08 16.94 -15.34
CA VAL A 74 -17.15 17.40 -16.39
C VAL A 74 -15.70 17.24 -15.93
N ALA A 75 -15.46 17.48 -14.65
CA ALA A 75 -14.18 17.28 -13.98
C ALA A 75 -14.43 17.05 -12.48
N PRO A 76 -13.51 16.37 -11.77
CA PRO A 76 -13.62 16.22 -10.32
C PRO A 76 -13.43 17.57 -9.62
N THR A 77 -14.33 17.93 -8.72
CA THR A 77 -14.11 19.07 -7.81
C THR A 77 -13.05 18.68 -6.76
N PRO A 78 -11.93 19.41 -6.62
CA PRO A 78 -10.93 19.09 -5.59
C PRO A 78 -11.44 19.47 -4.20
N LEU A 79 -11.23 18.58 -3.22
CA LEU A 79 -11.59 18.79 -1.82
C LEU A 79 -10.46 18.32 -0.91
N VAL A 80 -9.85 19.24 -0.16
CA VAL A 80 -8.83 18.91 0.83
C VAL A 80 -9.47 18.85 2.22
N ILE A 81 -9.35 17.71 2.89
CA ILE A 81 -9.88 17.50 4.24
C ILE A 81 -8.73 17.29 5.20
N ARG A 82 -8.57 18.19 6.17
CA ARG A 82 -7.61 18.05 7.27
C ARG A 82 -8.30 17.40 8.47
N LEU A 83 -7.78 16.25 8.88
CA LEU A 83 -8.29 15.51 10.02
C LEU A 83 -7.71 16.03 11.33
N GLN A 84 -8.51 15.90 12.38
CA GLN A 84 -8.11 16.20 13.75
C GLN A 84 -8.03 14.90 14.55
N PRO A 85 -6.90 14.60 15.20
CA PRO A 85 -6.79 13.44 16.07
C PRO A 85 -7.84 13.47 17.19
N THR A 86 -8.28 12.29 17.64
CA THR A 86 -9.03 12.19 18.89
C THR A 86 -8.09 12.35 20.09
N THR A 87 -8.63 12.68 21.26
CA THR A 87 -7.83 12.89 22.48
C THR A 87 -7.01 11.65 22.88
N ASN A 88 -7.48 10.45 22.51
CA ASN A 88 -6.84 9.18 22.85
C ASN A 88 -6.11 8.55 21.64
N ALA A 89 -5.81 9.34 20.60
CA ALA A 89 -5.10 8.83 19.43
C ALA A 89 -3.67 8.41 19.81
N PRO A 90 -3.21 7.21 19.43
CA PRO A 90 -1.83 6.80 19.63
C PRO A 90 -0.89 7.66 18.76
N VAL A 91 0.41 7.60 19.08
CA VAL A 91 1.46 8.28 18.30
C VAL A 91 1.51 7.75 16.88
N VAL A 92 1.53 6.41 16.71
CA VAL A 92 1.45 5.76 15.40
C VAL A 92 0.01 5.36 15.13
N ARG A 93 -0.60 5.97 14.12
CA ARG A 93 -2.04 5.82 13.79
C ARG A 93 -2.29 4.97 12.56
N GLY A 94 -1.26 4.76 11.74
CA GLY A 94 -1.30 3.87 10.59
C GLY A 94 0.10 3.51 10.11
N PHE A 95 0.26 2.28 9.62
CA PHE A 95 1.51 1.82 9.03
C PHE A 95 1.22 0.77 7.98
N GLY A 96 1.82 0.90 6.80
CA GLY A 96 1.54 0.01 5.67
C GLY A 96 2.66 -0.05 4.65
N ILE A 97 2.56 -1.05 3.77
CA ILE A 97 3.43 -1.20 2.60
C ILE A 97 2.70 -0.62 1.39
N LEU A 98 3.42 0.18 0.60
CA LEU A 98 2.97 0.73 -0.67
C LEU A 98 3.56 -0.10 -1.82
N GLY A 99 2.73 -0.52 -2.76
CA GLY A 99 3.12 -1.27 -3.96
C GLY A 99 1.90 -1.74 -4.76
N SER A 100 2.07 -1.96 -6.06
CA SER A 100 0.96 -2.23 -6.99
C SER A 100 0.83 -3.69 -7.42
N GLU A 101 1.92 -4.46 -7.45
CA GLU A 101 1.90 -5.84 -7.95
C GLU A 101 2.39 -6.82 -6.88
N LEU A 102 1.53 -7.79 -6.58
CA LEU A 102 1.73 -8.78 -5.52
C LEU A 102 1.92 -10.20 -6.08
N HIS A 103 2.09 -10.33 -7.40
CA HIS A 103 2.40 -11.57 -8.08
C HIS A 103 2.97 -11.30 -9.48
N THR A 104 4.01 -12.03 -9.89
CA THR A 104 4.55 -11.99 -11.25
C THR A 104 4.91 -13.37 -11.78
N ALA A 105 4.70 -13.60 -13.07
CA ALA A 105 5.22 -14.77 -13.80
C ALA A 105 6.41 -14.40 -14.72
N VAL A 106 6.79 -13.12 -14.74
CA VAL A 106 7.87 -12.59 -15.58
C VAL A 106 9.17 -12.60 -14.78
N TRP A 107 10.27 -12.89 -15.46
CA TRP A 107 11.61 -12.74 -14.90
C TRP A 107 12.55 -12.20 -16.01
N PRO A 108 13.50 -11.29 -15.70
CA PRO A 108 13.72 -10.64 -14.41
C PRO A 108 12.56 -9.73 -14.00
N TYR A 109 12.31 -9.64 -12.69
CA TYR A 109 11.30 -8.75 -12.14
C TYR A 109 11.83 -8.07 -10.89
N GLN A 110 11.69 -6.76 -10.87
CA GLN A 110 12.02 -5.92 -9.73
C GLN A 110 10.89 -4.90 -9.53
N GLN A 111 10.55 -4.66 -8.27
CA GLN A 111 9.64 -3.58 -7.90
C GLN A 111 10.18 -2.89 -6.66
N ARG A 112 10.07 -1.56 -6.62
CA ARG A 112 10.30 -0.83 -5.39
C ARG A 112 9.04 -0.83 -4.54
N LEU A 113 9.15 -1.35 -3.31
CA LEU A 113 8.15 -1.21 -2.28
C LEU A 113 8.46 0.02 -1.44
N GLY A 114 7.41 0.78 -1.13
CA GLY A 114 7.45 1.86 -0.15
C GLY A 114 6.85 1.42 1.18
N SER A 115 7.09 2.21 2.22
CA SER A 115 6.31 2.17 3.45
C SER A 115 5.59 3.50 3.64
N PHE A 116 4.45 3.44 4.30
CA PHE A 116 3.70 4.60 4.76
C PHE A 116 3.57 4.53 6.28
N VAL A 117 3.79 5.64 6.97
CA VAL A 117 3.52 5.79 8.40
C VAL A 117 2.71 7.06 8.62
N ASP A 118 1.61 6.95 9.36
CA ASP A 118 0.85 8.10 9.87
C ASP A 118 1.21 8.26 11.35
N ALA A 119 2.28 9.03 11.57
CA ALA A 119 2.85 9.29 12.89
C ALA A 119 3.67 10.58 12.85
N PRO A 120 3.02 11.76 12.98
CA PRO A 120 3.74 13.03 12.98
C PRO A 120 4.90 13.04 13.98
N GLY A 121 6.10 13.40 13.49
CA GLY A 121 7.33 13.45 14.30
C GLY A 121 8.05 12.11 14.50
N VAL A 122 7.52 10.99 13.98
CA VAL A 122 8.18 9.68 14.04
C VAL A 122 8.93 9.39 12.73
N SER A 123 10.13 8.83 12.84
CA SER A 123 10.91 8.41 11.67
C SER A 123 10.18 7.31 10.89
N PRO A 124 10.00 7.43 9.56
CA PRO A 124 9.36 6.40 8.73
C PRO A 124 10.29 5.24 8.37
N ALA A 125 11.51 5.19 8.94
CA ALA A 125 12.49 4.17 8.61
C ALA A 125 12.01 2.77 9.02
N VAL A 126 12.20 1.80 8.12
CA VAL A 126 11.78 0.41 8.33
C VAL A 126 12.92 -0.57 8.14
N THR A 127 12.77 -1.76 8.71
CA THR A 127 13.56 -2.95 8.40
C THR A 127 12.73 -3.90 7.55
N TRP A 128 13.26 -4.31 6.40
CA TRP A 128 12.59 -5.23 5.47
C TRP A 128 13.04 -6.67 5.66
N THR A 129 12.12 -7.61 5.48
CA THR A 129 12.40 -9.06 5.50
C THR A 129 11.51 -9.81 4.51
N SER A 130 12.00 -10.94 4.00
CA SER A 130 11.23 -11.91 3.21
C SER A 130 11.22 -13.25 3.94
N SER A 131 10.04 -13.86 4.09
CA SER A 131 9.92 -15.19 4.69
C SER A 131 10.55 -16.31 3.85
N ARG A 132 10.70 -16.07 2.54
CA ARG A 132 11.18 -17.01 1.52
C ARG A 132 12.03 -16.28 0.48
N PRO A 133 13.30 -15.97 0.79
CA PRO A 133 14.21 -15.28 -0.13
C PRO A 133 14.54 -16.09 -1.39
N ASP A 134 14.28 -17.40 -1.38
CA ASP A 134 14.32 -18.28 -2.55
C ASP A 134 13.24 -17.95 -3.59
N VAL A 135 12.11 -17.35 -3.17
CA VAL A 135 11.02 -16.90 -4.06
C VAL A 135 11.23 -15.44 -4.48
N ALA A 136 11.46 -14.56 -3.51
CA ALA A 136 11.80 -13.17 -3.75
C ALA A 136 12.60 -12.60 -2.58
N SER A 137 13.66 -11.87 -2.87
CA SER A 137 14.44 -11.12 -1.88
C SER A 137 14.01 -9.66 -1.85
N ILE A 138 14.25 -9.00 -0.72
CA ILE A 138 14.07 -7.56 -0.58
C ILE A 138 15.27 -6.98 0.16
N ASP A 139 15.81 -5.88 -0.35
CA ASP A 139 16.88 -5.15 0.33
C ASP A 139 16.34 -4.15 1.37
N GLN A 140 17.23 -3.51 2.14
CA GLN A 140 16.81 -2.51 3.13
C GLN A 140 16.35 -1.18 2.50
N GLY A 141 16.58 -0.98 1.20
CA GLY A 141 16.05 0.14 0.42
C GLY A 141 14.66 -0.12 -0.17
N GLY A 142 14.06 -1.28 0.12
CA GLY A 142 12.75 -1.69 -0.36
C GLY A 142 12.73 -2.20 -1.80
N LEU A 143 13.88 -2.51 -2.42
CA LEU A 143 13.92 -3.13 -3.74
C LEU A 143 13.60 -4.62 -3.61
N LEU A 144 12.42 -5.01 -4.06
CA LEU A 144 12.00 -6.40 -4.15
C LEU A 144 12.46 -6.99 -5.49
N GLU A 145 13.04 -8.18 -5.45
CA GLU A 145 13.51 -8.91 -6.63
C GLU A 145 12.94 -10.33 -6.64
N ALA A 146 12.26 -10.70 -7.73
CA ALA A 146 11.80 -12.07 -7.91
C ALA A 146 12.97 -12.98 -8.30
N LYS A 147 13.03 -14.18 -7.71
CA LYS A 147 13.97 -15.22 -8.14
C LYS A 147 13.36 -16.03 -9.28
N CYS A 148 14.19 -16.43 -10.24
CA CYS A 148 13.67 -17.17 -11.38
C CYS A 148 13.28 -18.59 -10.98
N ARG A 149 12.01 -18.94 -11.22
CA ARG A 149 11.44 -20.25 -10.85
C ARG A 149 10.41 -20.71 -11.87
N LYS A 150 10.48 -21.97 -12.26
CA LYS A 150 9.49 -22.64 -13.14
C LYS A 150 8.21 -23.08 -12.42
N VAL A 151 8.19 -22.99 -11.09
CA VAL A 151 7.04 -23.32 -10.25
C VAL A 151 6.65 -22.09 -9.45
N ALA A 152 5.36 -21.74 -9.49
CA ALA A 152 4.83 -20.63 -8.71
C ALA A 152 5.12 -20.84 -7.21
N GLY A 153 5.57 -19.79 -6.55
CA GLY A 153 5.76 -19.78 -5.09
C GLY A 153 5.31 -18.45 -4.50
N TRP A 154 5.15 -18.44 -3.18
CA TRP A 154 4.71 -17.28 -2.43
C TRP A 154 5.68 -17.00 -1.28
N THR A 155 5.92 -15.73 -1.02
CA THR A 155 6.62 -15.24 0.18
C THR A 155 5.80 -14.14 0.85
N VAL A 156 5.98 -13.96 2.15
CA VAL A 156 5.52 -12.79 2.89
C VAL A 156 6.68 -11.81 3.01
N ILE A 157 6.46 -10.60 2.52
CA ILE A 157 7.35 -9.46 2.69
C ILE A 157 6.86 -8.65 3.88
N THR A 158 7.74 -8.37 4.83
CA THR A 158 7.39 -7.65 6.06
C THR A 158 8.27 -6.41 6.21
N ALA A 159 7.63 -5.26 6.42
CA ALA A 159 8.26 -4.04 6.91
C ALA A 159 8.03 -3.94 8.42
N ARG A 160 9.08 -3.66 9.19
CA ARG A 160 9.00 -3.35 10.62
C ARG A 160 9.42 -1.91 10.84
N LEU A 161 8.63 -1.14 11.58
CA LEU A 161 9.01 0.24 11.89
C LEU A 161 10.23 0.23 12.83
N LYS A 162 11.30 0.96 12.49
CA LYS A 162 12.50 0.99 13.35
C LYS A 162 12.26 1.70 14.67
N ALA A 163 11.38 2.71 14.68
CA ALA A 163 11.01 3.43 15.88
C ALA A 163 10.21 2.58 16.88
N ASP A 164 9.48 1.57 16.39
CA ASP A 164 8.77 0.59 17.22
C ASP A 164 8.66 -0.74 16.43
N PRO A 165 9.59 -1.69 16.64
CA PRO A 165 9.62 -2.94 15.89
C PRO A 165 8.43 -3.89 16.12
N SER A 166 7.60 -3.62 17.13
CA SER A 166 6.34 -4.34 17.35
C SER A 166 5.30 -3.98 16.27
N ILE A 167 5.43 -2.79 15.67
CA ILE A 167 4.63 -2.31 14.56
C ILE A 167 5.19 -2.86 13.25
N MET A 168 4.37 -3.66 12.57
CA MET A 168 4.73 -4.29 11.31
C MET A 168 3.58 -4.27 10.30
N ALA A 169 3.93 -4.30 9.03
CA ALA A 169 3.01 -4.48 7.92
C ALA A 169 3.55 -5.60 7.02
N SER A 170 2.66 -6.40 6.46
CA SER A 170 3.03 -7.54 5.62
C SER A 170 2.20 -7.59 4.35
N VAL A 171 2.83 -7.98 3.25
CA VAL A 171 2.18 -8.27 1.98
C VAL A 171 2.64 -9.63 1.47
N ARG A 172 1.74 -10.34 0.80
CA ARG A 172 2.06 -11.62 0.15
C ARG A 172 2.51 -11.33 -1.28
N PHE A 173 3.66 -11.85 -1.69
CA PHE A 173 4.20 -11.73 -3.04
C PHE A 173 4.35 -13.10 -3.68
N GLY A 174 3.89 -13.24 -4.93
CA GLY A 174 4.01 -14.45 -5.73
C GLY A 174 5.02 -14.32 -6.86
N ALA A 175 5.79 -15.37 -7.13
CA ALA A 175 6.73 -15.40 -8.24
C ALA A 175 6.80 -16.76 -8.94
N GLY A 176 7.05 -16.70 -10.25
CA GLY A 176 7.37 -17.84 -11.09
C GLY A 176 6.14 -18.52 -11.69
N GLY A 177 6.40 -19.54 -12.50
CA GLY A 177 5.38 -20.29 -13.23
C GLY A 177 5.98 -21.08 -14.39
N ALA A 178 5.21 -22.02 -14.94
CA ALA A 178 5.72 -22.93 -15.97
C ALA A 178 6.29 -22.21 -17.20
N ARG A 179 5.74 -21.03 -17.51
CA ARG A 179 6.14 -20.19 -18.64
C ARG A 179 7.19 -19.13 -18.33
N THR A 180 7.66 -19.01 -17.08
CA THR A 180 8.71 -18.05 -16.72
C THR A 180 10.02 -18.40 -17.44
N ASP A 181 10.61 -17.46 -18.17
CA ASP A 181 11.91 -17.67 -18.82
C ASP A 181 13.06 -17.51 -17.82
N CYS A 182 13.79 -18.59 -17.57
CA CYS A 182 14.96 -18.63 -16.69
C CYS A 182 16.26 -18.85 -17.43
N SER A 183 16.28 -18.74 -18.76
CA SER A 183 17.46 -18.98 -19.60
C SER A 183 18.66 -18.10 -19.21
N ARG A 184 18.40 -16.89 -18.68
CA ARG A 184 19.44 -15.95 -18.22
C ARG A 184 19.71 -15.98 -16.72
N ALA A 185 19.05 -16.86 -15.96
CA ALA A 185 19.38 -17.09 -14.57
C ALA A 185 20.58 -18.06 -14.54
N GLN A 186 21.80 -17.53 -14.63
CA GLN A 186 23.00 -18.36 -14.49
C GLN A 186 22.99 -19.07 -13.13
N PRO A 187 23.24 -20.38 -13.07
CA PRO A 187 23.52 -21.04 -11.80
C PRO A 187 24.88 -20.59 -11.28
N ASP A 188 24.94 -20.12 -10.02
CA ASP A 188 26.19 -20.07 -9.27
C ASP A 188 26.77 -21.49 -9.20
N GLN A 189 28.04 -21.62 -9.57
CA GLN A 189 28.79 -22.86 -9.78
C GLN A 189 28.75 -23.82 -8.58
N LYS A 190 28.63 -25.13 -8.83
CA LYS A 190 29.33 -26.18 -8.05
C LYS A 190 29.34 -27.56 -8.74
N ALA A 191 30.49 -27.91 -9.32
CA ALA A 191 31.13 -29.23 -9.16
C ALA A 191 32.57 -29.18 -9.69
N GLY A 192 33.50 -28.81 -8.82
CA GLY A 192 34.84 -29.42 -8.76
C GLY A 192 35.06 -29.81 -7.29
N PRO A 193 35.76 -30.92 -6.95
CA PRO A 193 36.97 -31.44 -7.62
C PRO A 193 37.05 -32.98 -7.82
N GLY A 194 38.07 -33.45 -8.57
CA GLY A 194 38.54 -34.86 -8.67
C GLY A 194 37.90 -35.66 -9.82
N HIS A 195 38.58 -36.47 -10.63
CA HIS A 195 39.71 -37.35 -10.35
C HIS A 195 40.53 -37.60 -11.65
N ARG A 196 41.79 -38.02 -11.48
CA ARG A 196 42.67 -38.52 -12.56
C ARG A 196 42.07 -39.79 -13.17
N ASP A 197 42.34 -40.02 -14.45
CA ASP A 197 43.14 -41.15 -14.93
C ASP A 197 43.77 -40.79 -16.28
#